data_AF-A0A9D8TR70-F1
#
_entry.id   AF-A0A9D8TR70-F1
#
_cell.length_a   1.000
_cell.length_b   1.000
_cell.length_c   1.000
_cell.angle_alpha   90.00
_cell.angle_beta   90.00
_cell.angle_gamma   90.00
#
_symmetry.space_group_name_H-M   'P 1'
#
loop_
_entity.id
_entity.type
_entity.pdbx_description
1 polymer ?
#
loop_
_entity_poly.entity_id
_entity_poly.type
_entity_poly.pdbx_seq_one_letter_code
_entity_poly.pdbx_strand_id
1 'polypeptide(L)'
;CVEGDTDQSYRVVAAQAADKMLSINKIEAAFALVKIDGTTYISARSKGTINVQLILEKMSGGGHYDVAGAQVVEEPVQSVLSQVKRCVDEYFAHP
;
A
#
# COMPACT_ATOMS: atom_id res chain seq x y z
N CYS A 1 14.20 2.72 27.50
CA CYS A 1 12.97 2.60 26.71
C CYS A 1 13.09 3.58 25.56
N VAL A 2 13.21 3.10 24.32
CA VAL A 2 13.23 3.96 23.12
C VAL A 2 11.95 3.69 22.34
N GLU A 3 10.84 4.14 22.90
CA GLU A 3 9.54 4.13 22.24
C GLU A 3 9.40 5.47 21.53
N GLY A 4 9.58 5.51 20.21
CA GLY A 4 9.32 6.74 19.45
C GLY A 4 9.88 6.87 18.03
N ASP A 5 10.89 6.09 17.61
CA ASP A 5 11.59 6.34 16.33
C ASP A 5 11.46 5.19 15.31
N THR A 6 11.05 3.99 15.73
CA THR A 6 11.08 2.79 14.89
C THR A 6 9.84 2.66 13.98
N ASP A 7 8.65 3.05 14.44
CA ASP A 7 7.38 2.89 13.69
C ASP A 7 7.35 3.74 12.41
N GLN A 8 7.60 5.05 12.53
CA GLN A 8 7.72 5.94 11.37
C GLN A 8 8.79 5.47 10.40
N SER A 9 9.92 4.96 10.92
CA SER A 9 10.99 4.39 10.09
C SER A 9 10.51 3.21 9.25
N TYR A 10 9.73 2.28 9.82
CA TYR A 10 9.19 1.13 9.08
C TYR A 10 8.21 1.54 7.97
N ARG A 11 7.36 2.53 8.21
CA ARG A 11 6.44 3.06 7.18
C ARG A 11 7.20 3.72 6.03
N VAL A 12 8.23 4.51 6.35
CA VAL A 12 9.10 5.14 5.35
C VAL A 12 9.86 4.07 4.55
N VAL A 13 10.40 3.06 5.20
CA VAL A 13 11.09 1.93 4.54
C VAL A 13 10.13 1.18 3.61
N ALA A 14 8.89 0.94 4.03
CA ALA A 14 7.88 0.31 3.18
C ALA A 14 7.57 1.14 1.93
N ALA A 15 7.41 2.46 2.08
CA ALA A 15 7.22 3.36 0.93
C ALA A 15 8.42 3.34 -0.02
N GLN A 16 9.65 3.42 0.51
CA GLN A 16 10.87 3.33 -0.29
C GLN A 16 11.01 1.97 -0.99
N ALA A 17 10.56 0.89 -0.36
CA ALA A 17 10.54 -0.43 -0.99
C ALA A 17 9.57 -0.46 -2.18
N ALA A 18 8.39 0.16 -2.06
CA ALA A 18 7.46 0.29 -3.16
C ALA A 18 8.06 1.12 -4.32
N ASP A 19 8.73 2.23 -4.02
CA ASP A 19 9.41 3.06 -5.02
C ASP A 19 10.52 2.27 -5.76
N LYS A 20 11.29 1.46 -5.03
CA LYS A 20 12.31 0.57 -5.64
C LYS A 20 11.69 -0.50 -6.53
N MET A 21 10.54 -1.07 -6.16
CA MET A 21 9.82 -2.02 -7.01
C MET A 21 9.38 -1.37 -8.32
N LEU A 22 8.94 -0.11 -8.31
CA LEU A 22 8.63 0.61 -9.55
C LEU A 22 9.84 0.76 -10.47
N SER A 23 11.07 0.77 -9.95
CA SER A 23 12.27 0.84 -10.80
C SER A 23 12.52 -0.44 -11.62
N ILE A 24 11.80 -1.53 -11.34
CA ILE A 24 11.89 -2.78 -12.08
C ILE A 24 11.07 -2.68 -13.38
N ASN A 25 11.66 -3.13 -14.48
CA ASN A 25 10.98 -3.18 -15.77
C ASN A 25 9.73 -4.07 -15.69
N LYS A 26 8.63 -3.59 -16.31
CA LYS A 26 7.29 -4.23 -16.31
C LYS A 26 6.48 -4.14 -15.01
N ILE A 27 6.94 -3.42 -14.00
CA ILE A 27 6.12 -3.07 -12.83
C ILE A 27 5.46 -1.71 -13.07
N GLU A 28 4.13 -1.68 -13.12
CA GLU A 28 3.32 -0.47 -13.35
C GLU A 28 2.80 0.15 -12.04
N ALA A 29 2.57 -0.69 -11.03
CA ALA A 29 2.20 -0.28 -9.68
C ALA A 29 2.80 -1.24 -8.65
N ALA A 30 3.08 -0.75 -7.44
CA ALA A 30 3.62 -1.51 -6.33
C ALA A 30 2.87 -1.18 -5.04
N PHE A 31 2.66 -2.22 -4.22
CA PHE A 31 1.98 -2.12 -2.93
C PHE A 31 2.88 -2.72 -1.85
N ALA A 32 3.26 -1.91 -0.86
CA ALA A 32 4.03 -2.36 0.29
C ALA A 32 3.13 -2.37 1.54
N LEU A 33 3.19 -3.48 2.28
CA LEU A 33 2.42 -3.67 3.51
C LEU A 33 3.38 -3.87 4.69
N VAL A 34 3.11 -3.19 5.79
CA VAL A 34 3.89 -3.33 7.03
C VAL A 34 2.96 -3.30 8.24
N LYS A 35 3.19 -4.19 9.20
CA LYS A 35 2.40 -4.23 10.45
C LYS A 35 3.20 -3.61 11.58
N ILE A 36 2.59 -2.63 12.23
CA ILE A 36 3.17 -1.89 13.34
C ILE A 36 2.08 -1.64 14.38
N ASP A 37 2.36 -2.00 15.63
CA ASP A 37 1.47 -1.82 16.77
C ASP A 37 0.01 -2.24 16.51
N GLY A 38 -0.16 -3.44 15.93
CA GLY A 38 -1.48 -4.01 15.63
C GLY A 38 -2.15 -3.46 14.37
N THR A 39 -1.61 -2.40 13.75
CA THR A 39 -2.13 -1.78 12.53
C THR A 39 -1.30 -2.19 11.32
N THR A 40 -1.95 -2.64 10.25
CA THR A 40 -1.29 -2.88 8.96
C THR A 40 -1.42 -1.63 8.10
N TYR A 41 -0.29 -1.02 7.77
CA TYR A 41 -0.18 0.10 6.85
C TYR A 41 0.07 -0.39 5.43
N ILE A 42 -0.60 0.24 4.47
CA ILE A 42 -0.47 -0.04 3.04
C ILE A 42 0.05 1.23 2.37
N SER A 43 1.13 1.11 1.60
CA SER A 43 1.66 2.18 0.74
C SER A 43 1.59 1.73 -0.71
N ALA A 44 0.89 2.49 -1.55
CA ALA A 44 0.78 2.24 -2.99
C ALA A 44 1.50 3.31 -3.79
N ARG A 45 2.13 2.86 -4.88
CA ARG A 45 2.88 3.66 -5.84
C ARG A 45 2.59 3.18 -7.26
N SER A 46 2.53 4.08 -8.22
CA SER A 46 2.28 3.78 -9.64
C SER A 46 3.15 4.65 -10.54
N LYS A 47 3.42 4.17 -11.76
CA LYS A 47 4.11 4.94 -12.82
C LYS A 47 3.19 5.92 -13.56
N GLY A 48 1.96 6.10 -13.09
CA GLY A 48 0.95 6.95 -13.73
C GLY A 48 0.09 6.20 -14.76
N THR A 49 0.18 4.87 -14.82
CA THR A 49 -0.67 4.02 -15.67
C THR A 49 -1.85 3.41 -14.89
N ILE A 50 -1.69 3.20 -13.59
CA ILE A 50 -2.71 2.65 -12.70
C ILE A 50 -3.09 3.69 -11.65
N ASN A 51 -4.40 3.94 -11.49
CA ASN A 51 -4.91 4.83 -10.45
C ASN A 51 -4.96 4.11 -9.10
N VAL A 52 -3.91 4.27 -8.29
CA VAL A 52 -3.80 3.59 -6.99
C VAL A 52 -4.66 4.21 -5.89
N GLN A 53 -5.10 5.46 -6.06
CA GLN A 53 -6.07 6.10 -5.17
C GLN A 53 -7.39 5.32 -5.19
N LEU A 54 -7.96 5.07 -6.37
CA LEU A 54 -9.24 4.34 -6.48
C LEU A 54 -9.18 2.93 -5.87
N ILE A 55 -8.03 2.27 -5.98
CA ILE A 55 -7.81 0.94 -5.39
C ILE A 55 -7.84 1.02 -3.86
N LEU A 56 -7.14 1.99 -3.26
CA LEU A 56 -7.05 2.10 -1.80
C LEU A 56 -8.24 2.81 -1.15
N GLU A 57 -9.03 3.61 -1.88
CA GLU A 57 -10.30 4.17 -1.40
C GLU A 57 -11.31 3.08 -1.02
N LYS A 58 -11.29 1.93 -1.72
CA LYS A 58 -12.09 0.75 -1.36
C LYS A 58 -11.73 0.17 0.01
N MET A 59 -10.53 0.46 0.50
CA MET A 59 -10.03 0.06 1.82
C MET A 59 -10.05 1.24 2.81
N SER A 60 -10.93 2.22 2.57
CA SER A 60 -11.05 3.45 3.38
C SER A 60 -9.74 4.26 3.48
N GLY A 61 -8.86 4.10 2.50
CA GLY A 61 -7.65 4.92 2.34
C GLY A 61 -7.87 6.13 1.44
N GLY A 62 -6.79 6.65 0.87
CA GLY A 62 -6.83 7.76 -0.08
C GLY A 62 -5.44 8.21 -0.53
N GLY A 63 -5.39 9.28 -1.31
CA GLY A 63 -4.15 9.86 -1.82
C GLY A 63 -4.35 10.57 -3.15
N HIS A 64 -3.41 10.36 -4.06
CA HIS A 64 -3.37 10.86 -5.43
C HIS A 64 -3.31 9.70 -6.42
N TYR A 65 -3.48 10.03 -7.71
CA TYR A 65 -3.54 9.07 -8.81
C TYR A 65 -2.41 8.01 -8.77
N ASP A 66 -1.18 8.44 -8.51
CA ASP A 66 0.04 7.61 -8.55
C ASP A 66 0.57 7.23 -7.16
N VAL A 67 0.03 7.81 -6.09
CA VAL A 67 0.52 7.68 -4.71
C VAL A 67 -0.67 7.60 -3.76
N ALA A 68 -0.86 6.48 -3.06
CA ALA A 68 -1.95 6.33 -2.10
C ALA A 68 -1.54 5.54 -0.86
N GLY A 69 -2.34 5.65 0.21
CA GLY A 69 -2.15 4.90 1.44
C GLY A 69 -3.46 4.48 2.08
N ALA A 70 -3.41 3.40 2.86
CA ALA A 70 -4.52 2.90 3.67
C ALA A 70 -3.98 2.25 4.95
N GLN A 71 -4.84 2.08 5.95
CA GLN A 71 -4.49 1.42 7.20
C GLN A 71 -5.64 0.52 7.66
N VAL A 72 -5.30 -0.66 8.17
CA VAL A 72 -6.27 -1.63 8.68
C VAL A 72 -5.86 -2.04 10.09
N VAL A 73 -6.77 -1.80 11.04
CA VAL A 73 -6.55 -2.04 12.47
C VAL A 73 -6.84 -3.51 12.80
N GLU A 74 -6.00 -4.11 13.66
CA GLU A 74 -6.17 -5.45 14.23
C GLU A 74 -6.22 -6.63 13.25
N GLU A 75 -5.91 -6.42 11.97
CA GLU A 75 -5.82 -7.50 10.98
C GLU A 75 -4.39 -8.00 10.73
N PRO A 76 -4.18 -9.29 10.42
CA PRO A 76 -2.89 -9.80 9.99
C PRO A 76 -2.57 -9.35 8.56
N VAL A 77 -1.29 -9.13 8.25
CA VAL A 77 -0.81 -8.64 6.95
C VAL A 77 -1.33 -9.51 5.80
N GLN A 78 -1.44 -10.82 5.98
CA GLN A 78 -1.94 -11.76 4.97
C GLN A 78 -3.42 -11.55 4.63
N SER A 79 -4.25 -11.20 5.62
CA SER A 79 -5.66 -10.85 5.37
C SER A 79 -5.72 -9.57 4.55
N VAL A 80 -4.99 -8.54 4.98
CA VAL A 80 -4.94 -7.24 4.32
C VAL A 80 -4.39 -7.35 2.89
N LEU A 81 -3.37 -8.18 2.66
CA LEU A 81 -2.86 -8.48 1.32
C LEU A 81 -3.93 -9.12 0.42
N SER A 82 -4.76 -10.00 0.96
CA SER A 82 -5.85 -10.63 0.21
C SER A 82 -6.92 -9.59 -0.16
N GLN A 83 -7.22 -8.64 0.73
CA GLN A 83 -8.12 -7.53 0.45
C GLN A 83 -7.54 -6.61 -0.65
N VAL A 84 -6.25 -6.24 -0.56
CA VAL A 84 -5.58 -5.43 -1.60
C VAL A 84 -5.67 -6.11 -2.96
N LYS A 85 -5.37 -7.41 -3.04
CA LYS A 85 -5.47 -8.18 -4.29
C LYS A 85 -6.89 -8.13 -4.86
N ARG A 86 -7.90 -8.33 -4.02
CA ARG A 86 -9.30 -8.22 -4.45
C ARG A 86 -9.64 -6.83 -4.98
N CYS A 87 -9.19 -5.76 -4.32
CA CYS A 87 -9.43 -4.40 -4.80
C CYS A 87 -8.75 -4.15 -6.16
N VAL A 88 -7.55 -4.70 -6.36
CA VAL A 88 -6.84 -4.68 -7.65
C VAL A 88 -7.61 -5.45 -8.73
N ASP A 89 -8.07 -6.66 -8.43
CA ASP A 89 -8.86 -7.48 -9.37
C ASP A 89 -10.16 -6.76 -9.77
N GLU A 90 -10.86 -6.17 -8.80
CA GLU A 90 -12.08 -5.40 -9.05
C GLU A 90 -11.84 -4.14 -9.89
N TYR A 91 -10.68 -3.49 -9.72
CA TYR A 91 -10.26 -2.34 -10.53
C TYR A 91 -10.09 -2.73 -12.01
N PHE A 92 -9.46 -3.89 -12.28
CA PHE A 92 -9.29 -4.37 -13.66
C PHE A 92 -10.53 -5.03 -14.26
N ALA A 93 -11.50 -5.46 -13.44
CA ALA A 93 -12.77 -6.00 -13.90
C ALA A 93 -13.72 -4.93 -14.49
N HIS A 94 -13.48 -3.65 -14.22
CA HIS A 94 -14.29 -2.52 -14.70
C HIS A 94 -13.38 -1.50 -15.41
N PRO A 95 -13.04 -1.73 -16.69
CA PRO A 95 -12.10 -0.90 -17.45
C PRO A 95 -12.63 0.50 -17.79
#